data_AF-A0A6N8W119-F1
#
_entry.id   AF-A0A6N8W119-F1
#
_cell.length_a   1.000
_cell.length_b   1.000
_cell.length_c   1.000
_cell.angle_alpha   90.00
_cell.angle_beta   90.00
_cell.angle_gamma   90.00
#
_symmetry.space_group_name_H-M   'P 1'
#
loop_
_entity.id
_entity.type
_entity.pdbx_description
1 polymer ?
#
loop_
_entity_poly.entity_id
_entity_poly.type
_entity_poly.pdbx_seq_one_letter_code
_entity_poly.pdbx_strand_id
1 'polypeptide(L)'
;MRLILDEEETWSLMTLVTAQVLDQVELSEEGAQAIRDWRAGVVEGNAAMEAVANGVNEALGNTIDEELTRQIRRRDYYRTVR
;
A
#
# COMPACT_ATOMS: atom_id res chain seq x y z
N MET A 1 -0.68 -11.73 12.14
CA MET A 1 -1.07 -12.14 10.77
C MET A 1 -0.01 -11.57 9.86
N ARG A 2 0.56 -12.33 8.92
CA ARG A 2 1.64 -11.83 8.07
C ARG A 2 1.11 -11.64 6.66
N LEU A 3 0.90 -10.40 6.26
CA LEU A 3 0.62 -10.01 4.88
C LEU A 3 1.95 -9.60 4.26
N ILE A 4 2.36 -10.27 3.20
CA ILE A 4 3.52 -9.89 2.38
C ILE A 4 3.05 -9.96 0.95
N LEU A 5 3.15 -8.83 0.26
CA LEU A 5 2.90 -8.72 -1.16
C LEU A 5 4.21 -8.96 -1.92
N ASP A 6 4.15 -9.70 -3.01
CA ASP A 6 5.23 -9.69 -4.01
C ASP A 6 5.19 -8.41 -4.87
N GLU A 7 6.09 -8.30 -5.84
CA GLU A 7 6.16 -7.14 -6.74
C GLU A 7 4.90 -6.98 -7.60
N GLU A 8 4.31 -8.06 -8.09
CA GLU A 8 3.13 -8.05 -8.96
C GLU A 8 1.87 -7.67 -8.18
N GLU A 9 1.71 -8.21 -6.98
CA GLU A 9 0.64 -7.88 -6.04
C GLU A 9 0.75 -6.42 -5.58
N THR A 10 1.96 -5.97 -5.28
CA THR A 10 2.22 -4.56 -4.93
C THR A 10 1.88 -3.65 -6.12
N TRP A 11 2.32 -4.01 -7.32
CA TRP A 11 2.01 -3.24 -8.52
C TRP A 11 0.51 -3.15 -8.79
N SER A 12 -0.20 -4.26 -8.63
CA SER A 12 -1.66 -4.31 -8.77
C SER A 12 -2.36 -3.38 -7.77
N LEU A 13 -1.93 -3.41 -6.51
CA LEU A 13 -2.43 -2.50 -5.47
C LEU A 13 -2.12 -1.03 -5.82
N MET A 14 -0.88 -0.72 -6.19
CA MET A 14 -0.47 0.64 -6.50
C MET A 14 -1.16 1.19 -7.75
N THR A 15 -1.49 0.34 -8.73
CA THR A 15 -2.30 0.72 -9.89
C THR A 15 -3.68 1.20 -9.46
N LEU A 16 -4.32 0.53 -8.51
CA LEU A 16 -5.62 0.95 -7.96
C LEU A 16 -5.49 2.25 -7.17
N VAL A 17 -4.49 2.36 -6.29
CA VAL A 17 -4.26 3.55 -5.47
C VAL A 17 -4.01 4.77 -6.36
N THR A 18 -3.11 4.66 -7.33
CA THR A 18 -2.78 5.76 -8.23
C THR A 18 -3.94 6.15 -9.14
N ALA A 19 -4.80 5.20 -9.55
CA ALA A 19 -6.03 5.52 -10.25
C ALA A 19 -6.97 6.37 -9.39
N GLN A 20 -7.20 5.98 -8.12
CA GLN A 20 -8.03 6.77 -7.22
C GLN A 20 -7.45 8.16 -6.95
N VAL A 21 -6.12 8.26 -6.81
CA VAL A 21 -5.46 9.56 -6.63
C VAL A 21 -5.63 10.45 -7.85
N LEU A 22 -5.44 9.93 -9.06
CA LEU A 22 -5.64 10.69 -10.30
C LEU A 22 -7.09 11.14 -10.51
N ASP A 23 -8.06 10.34 -10.06
CA ASP A 23 -9.48 10.60 -10.28
C ASP A 23 -10.12 11.48 -9.19
N GLN A 24 -9.67 11.35 -7.94
CA GLN A 24 -10.35 11.94 -6.78
C GLN A 24 -9.58 13.09 -6.11
N VAL A 25 -8.29 13.22 -6.37
CA VAL A 25 -7.45 14.27 -5.75
C VAL A 25 -7.21 15.38 -6.76
N GLU A 26 -7.44 16.63 -6.33
CA GLU A 26 -7.01 17.79 -7.11
C GLU A 26 -5.49 17.87 -7.10
N LEU A 27 -4.88 17.47 -8.22
CA LEU A 27 -3.44 17.52 -8.45
C LEU A 27 -3.08 18.65 -9.41
N SER A 28 -1.87 19.18 -9.28
CA SER A 28 -1.27 19.95 -10.38
C SER A 28 -1.07 19.06 -11.60
N GLU A 29 -1.00 19.67 -12.79
CA GLU A 29 -0.70 18.93 -14.03
C GLU A 29 0.63 18.17 -13.92
N GLU A 30 1.65 18.81 -13.32
CA GLU A 30 2.95 18.19 -13.05
C GLU A 30 2.84 16.96 -12.13
N GLY A 31 2.05 17.05 -11.06
CA GLY A 31 1.85 15.93 -10.13
C GLY A 31 1.11 14.76 -10.78
N ALA A 32 0.08 15.06 -11.56
CA ALA A 32 -0.66 14.03 -12.30
C ALA A 32 0.23 13.38 -13.39
N GLN A 33 1.08 14.16 -14.06
CA GLN A 33 2.02 13.62 -15.04
C GLN A 33 3.09 12.73 -14.40
N ALA A 34 3.66 13.14 -13.27
CA ALA A 34 4.64 12.34 -12.54
C ALA A 34 4.10 10.95 -12.14
N ILE A 35 2.83 10.87 -11.73
CA ILE A 35 2.18 9.58 -11.44
C ILE A 35 2.02 8.74 -12.71
N ARG A 36 1.63 9.35 -13.83
CA ARG A 36 1.49 8.64 -15.11
C ARG A 36 2.85 8.11 -15.61
N ASP A 37 3.89 8.93 -15.51
CA ASP A 37 5.25 8.56 -15.90
C ASP A 37 5.79 7.44 -15.03
N TRP A 38 5.58 7.52 -13.71
CA TRP A 38 5.89 6.44 -12.79
C TRP A 38 5.18 5.15 -13.20
N ARG A 39 3.87 5.21 -13.49
CA ARG A 39 3.11 4.03 -13.92
C ARG A 39 3.63 3.43 -15.25
N ALA A 40 4.08 4.27 -16.18
CA ALA A 40 4.62 3.83 -17.45
C ALA A 40 6.03 3.24 -17.35
N GLY A 41 6.81 3.68 -16.35
CA GLY A 41 8.21 3.27 -16.15
C GLY A 41 8.40 2.01 -15.30
N VAL A 42 7.33 1.46 -14.71
CA VAL A 42 7.43 0.22 -13.93
C VAL A 42 7.53 -0.98 -14.89
N VAL A 43 8.58 -1.76 -14.70
CA VAL A 43 8.86 -3.03 -15.37
C VAL A 43 9.15 -4.05 -14.28
N GLU A 44 8.71 -5.29 -14.46
CA GLU A 44 8.99 -6.41 -13.56
C GLU A 44 10.50 -6.56 -13.28
N GLY A 45 10.90 -6.71 -12.01
CA GLY A 45 12.31 -6.77 -11.62
C GLY A 45 13.06 -5.43 -11.59
N ASN A 46 12.35 -4.30 -11.69
CA ASN A 46 12.92 -2.97 -11.49
C ASN A 46 13.17 -2.72 -9.99
N ALA A 47 14.39 -2.31 -9.61
CA ALA A 47 14.75 -1.94 -8.24
C ALA A 47 13.81 -0.89 -7.62
N ALA A 48 13.20 -0.02 -8.44
CA ALA A 48 12.20 0.94 -7.97
C ALA A 48 10.91 0.23 -7.50
N MET A 49 10.48 -0.83 -8.18
CA MET A 49 9.30 -1.61 -7.80
C MET A 49 9.59 -2.45 -6.55
N GLU A 50 10.79 -3.05 -6.45
CA GLU A 50 11.24 -3.73 -5.24
C GLU A 50 11.23 -2.79 -4.02
N ALA A 51 11.74 -1.56 -4.17
CA ALA A 51 11.71 -0.56 -3.10
C ALA A 51 10.28 -0.20 -2.68
N VAL A 52 9.36 -0.06 -3.63
CA VAL A 52 7.95 0.21 -3.35
C VAL A 52 7.30 -0.98 -2.64
N ALA A 53 7.54 -2.21 -3.10
CA ALA A 53 7.02 -3.43 -2.47
C ALA A 53 7.49 -3.56 -1.02
N ASN A 54 8.79 -3.32 -0.77
CA ASN A 54 9.33 -3.32 0.58
C ASN A 54 8.67 -2.25 1.47
N GLY A 55 8.51 -1.03 0.96
CA GLY A 55 7.87 0.07 1.71
C GLY A 55 6.39 -0.19 2.01
N VAL A 56 5.64 -0.73 1.04
CA VAL A 56 4.22 -1.09 1.23
C VAL A 56 4.09 -2.21 2.27
N ASN A 57 4.92 -3.25 2.18
CA ASN A 57 4.92 -4.35 3.14
C ASN A 57 5.25 -3.89 4.56
N GLU A 58 6.24 -3.01 4.72
CA GLU A 58 6.59 -2.43 6.02
C GLU A 58 5.42 -1.59 6.59
N ALA A 59 4.85 -0.69 5.79
CA ALA A 59 3.76 0.17 6.22
C ALA A 59 2.49 -0.60 6.60
N LEU A 60 2.10 -1.59 5.78
CA LEU A 60 0.95 -2.44 6.06
C LEU A 60 1.19 -3.33 7.28
N GLY A 61 2.38 -3.93 7.39
CA GLY A 61 2.78 -4.75 8.54
C GLY A 61 2.69 -3.96 9.85
N ASN A 62 3.33 -2.79 9.90
CA ASN A 62 3.32 -1.93 11.08
C ASN A 62 1.88 -1.51 11.45
N THR A 63 1.08 -1.10 10.47
CA THR A 63 -0.32 -0.67 10.72
C THR A 63 -1.17 -1.82 11.26
N ILE A 64 -1.05 -3.01 10.66
CA ILE A 64 -1.78 -4.21 11.11
C ILE A 64 -1.34 -4.60 12.52
N ASP A 65 -0.04 -4.60 12.79
CA ASP A 65 0.49 -4.97 14.09
C ASP A 65 0.09 -3.97 15.18
N GLU A 66 0.09 -2.66 14.89
CA GLU A 66 -0.42 -1.62 15.79
C GLU A 66 -1.91 -1.81 16.13
N GLU A 67 -2.74 -2.06 15.12
CA GLU A 67 -4.17 -2.28 15.28
C GLU A 67 -4.46 -3.59 16.04
N LEU A 68 -3.74 -4.67 15.73
CA LEU A 68 -3.93 -5.97 16.37
C LEU A 68 -3.37 -6.03 17.80
N THR A 69 -2.27 -5.33 18.09
CA THR A 69 -1.71 -5.25 19.46
C THR A 69 -2.70 -4.62 20.43
N ARG A 70 -3.53 -3.70 19.93
CA ARG A 70 -4.60 -3.08 20.72
C ARG A 70 -5.84 -3.95 20.85
N GLN A 71 -5.92 -5.13 20.24
CA GLN A 71 -7.12 -5.96 20.24
C GLN A 71 -6.94 -7.26 21.03
N ILE A 72 -7.83 -7.49 22.00
CA ILE A 72 -7.96 -8.78 22.68
C ILE A 72 -9.16 -9.54 22.09
N ARG A 73 -8.89 -10.72 21.53
CA ARG A 73 -9.94 -11.65 21.09
C ARG A 73 -10.58 -12.34 22.31
N ARG A 74 -11.91 -12.23 22.44
CA ARG A 74 -12.74 -13.02 23.35
C ARG A 74 -13.61 -13.98 22.54
N ARG A 75 -14.30 -14.91 23.22
CA ARG A 75 -15.05 -16.01 22.59
C ARG A 75 -16.03 -15.51 21.50
N ASP A 76 -16.68 -14.38 21.74
CA ASP A 76 -17.76 -13.89 20.88
C ASP A 76 -17.51 -12.48 20.28
N TYR A 77 -16.40 -11.81 20.63
CA TYR A 77 -16.11 -10.45 20.15
C TYR A 77 -14.64 -10.02 20.33
N TYR A 78 -14.25 -8.93 19.67
CA TYR A 78 -12.96 -8.26 19.84
C TYR A 78 -13.12 -7.01 20.72
N ARG A 79 -12.18 -6.78 21.63
CA ARG A 79 -12.14 -5.57 22.47
C ARG A 79 -10.84 -4.82 22.26
N THR A 80 -10.95 -3.53 21.93
CA THR A 80 -9.80 -2.62 21.90
C THR A 80 -9.39 -2.24 23.32
N VAL A 81 -8.12 -2.45 23.66
CA VAL A 81 -7.48 -2.00 24.89
C VAL A 81 -7.04 -0.55 24.66
N ARG A 82 -7.56 0.37 25.47
CA ARG A 82 -7.11 1.77 25.51
C ARG A 82 -5.82 1.87 26.29
#